data_AF-A0AAV9MKG1-F1
#
_entry.id   AF-A0AAV9MKG1-F1
#
_cell.length_a   1.000
_cell.length_b   1.000
_cell.length_c   1.000
_cell.angle_alpha   90.00
_cell.angle_beta   90.00
_cell.angle_gamma   90.00
#
_symmetry.space_group_name_H-M   'P 1'
#
loop_
_entity.id
_entity.type
_entity.pdbx_description
1 polymer ?
#
loop_
_entity_poly.entity_id
_entity_poly.type
_entity_poly.pdbx_seq_one_letter_code
_entity_poly.pdbx_strand_id
1 'polypeptide(L)'
;MDKLPGPNIPLRKLYYRFGRARAYEKFKEEFVSEEKWKETRPFAFAICLLGTMVFPQGPNYTIHPSVVMVTYAIFYGVDYGSATKYYTLAPMILADIYRALDKCQNGERFFQGCNLILQWWMMRHLIKAHNPEEPDPLRRSDQLAGHDWWMYHNHCNKTGGIKFWYPRLQGLREENVQWSIECLRVTKQMVIRAQKVPYLIFAGLRGTRPYAPGRVLRQLGGKQEIPQIADMKKFATDHEDGRISYVEDIRRTWKTRRVLGEPVPNRFLPKCSKDYKEWLKKSLAGTIEPGPNVPHMIADVGAKHQIRLHRLQEKYDKNELDHQQRHSEDARVIAQLKQDLRRARQFISKLDDSMEQQIQSVERFKHQEGARLARDHLWANRYAMWEEVSIVKRTRLGESTEGV
;
A
#
# COMPACT_ATOMS: atom_id res chain seq x y z
N MET A 1 15.87 32.56 21.45
CA MET A 1 17.19 32.01 21.08
C MET A 1 16.96 30.60 20.59
N ASP A 2 16.52 30.53 19.33
CA ASP A 2 16.03 29.34 18.68
C ASP A 2 17.16 28.70 17.89
N LYS A 3 17.76 27.63 18.42
CA LYS A 3 18.64 26.78 17.62
C LYS A 3 17.76 25.78 16.89
N LEU A 4 17.40 26.14 15.66
CA LEU A 4 16.93 25.23 14.62
C LEU A 4 17.74 23.91 14.66
N PRO A 5 17.13 22.73 14.44
CA PRO A 5 17.91 21.55 14.09
C PRO A 5 18.80 21.90 12.89
N GLY A 6 20.12 21.67 13.01
CA GLY A 6 21.07 22.04 11.98
C GLY A 6 20.67 21.52 10.59
N PRO A 7 21.10 22.18 9.50
CA PRO A 7 20.68 21.81 8.15
C PRO A 7 20.95 20.32 7.89
N ASN A 8 19.98 19.62 7.30
CA ASN A 8 20.11 18.21 6.99
C ASN A 8 21.39 17.94 6.18
N ILE A 9 22.02 16.78 6.40
CA ILE A 9 23.29 16.43 5.78
C ILE A 9 23.01 15.81 4.40
N PRO A 10 23.52 16.36 3.28
CA PRO A 10 23.33 15.74 1.98
C PRO A 10 24.09 14.40 1.88
N LEU A 11 23.43 13.32 1.45
CA LEU A 11 24.06 12.00 1.25
C LEU A 11 25.30 12.10 0.36
N ARG A 12 25.20 12.88 -0.73
CA ARG A 12 26.31 13.10 -1.67
C ARG A 12 27.55 13.66 -0.97
N LYS A 13 27.37 14.52 0.03
CA LYS A 13 28.47 15.11 0.82
C LYS A 13 29.29 14.02 1.51
N LEU A 14 28.61 13.06 2.15
CA LEU A 14 29.24 11.91 2.81
C LEU A 14 29.83 10.94 1.79
N TYR A 15 29.12 10.64 0.70
CA TYR A 15 29.60 9.73 -0.33
C TYR A 15 30.90 10.22 -0.99
N TYR A 16 31.00 11.51 -1.33
CA TYR A 16 32.22 12.05 -1.93
C TYR A 16 33.41 12.03 -0.98
N ARG A 17 33.19 12.15 0.33
CA ARG A 17 34.23 12.21 1.36
C ARG A 17 34.68 10.83 1.84
N PHE A 18 33.77 9.86 1.93
CA PHE A 18 34.06 8.56 2.57
C PHE A 18 33.82 7.35 1.65
N GLY A 19 33.02 7.52 0.58
CA GLY A 19 32.61 6.43 -0.30
C GLY A 19 33.61 6.08 -1.40
N ARG A 20 34.43 7.05 -1.85
CA ARG A 20 35.41 6.83 -2.93
C ARG A 20 36.77 6.42 -2.38
N ALA A 21 37.43 5.48 -3.04
CA ALA A 21 38.75 4.98 -2.65
C ALA A 21 39.80 6.11 -2.58
N ARG A 22 39.75 7.05 -3.54
CA ARG A 22 40.66 8.21 -3.63
C ARG A 22 40.09 9.51 -3.04
N ALA A 23 39.15 9.41 -2.09
CA ALA A 23 38.56 10.60 -1.48
C ALA A 23 39.54 11.31 -0.54
N TYR A 24 40.43 10.55 0.10
CA TYR A 24 41.39 11.11 1.04
C TYR A 24 42.31 12.12 0.37
N GLU A 25 42.94 11.78 -0.76
CA GLU A 25 43.89 12.67 -1.44
C GLU A 25 43.23 13.99 -1.88
N LYS A 26 41.94 13.92 -2.25
CA LYS A 26 41.15 15.08 -2.67
C LYS A 26 40.72 15.99 -1.51
N PHE A 27 40.50 15.43 -0.33
CA PHE A 27 39.95 16.14 0.84
C PHE A 27 40.87 16.03 2.06
N LYS A 28 42.18 15.84 1.86
CA LYS A 28 43.15 15.56 2.93
C LYS A 28 43.16 16.62 4.04
N GLU A 29 42.90 17.87 3.67
CA GLU A 29 42.83 19.01 4.59
C GLU A 29 41.60 18.96 5.52
N GLU A 30 40.57 18.19 5.17
CA GLU A 30 39.38 17.99 6.00
C GLU A 30 39.52 16.83 7.00
N PHE A 31 40.61 16.07 6.95
CA PHE A 31 40.80 14.86 7.75
C PHE A 31 42.06 14.94 8.62
N VAL A 32 42.03 14.27 9.77
CA VAL A 32 43.17 14.23 10.71
C VAL A 32 44.33 13.41 10.13
N SER A 33 44.04 12.23 9.58
CA SER A 33 45.01 11.37 8.90
C SER A 33 44.29 10.38 7.97
N GLU A 34 45.04 9.68 7.13
CA GLU A 34 44.48 8.66 6.24
C GLU A 34 43.93 7.46 7.04
N GLU A 35 44.63 7.07 8.11
CA GLU A 35 44.23 6.01 9.03
C GLU A 35 42.90 6.38 9.70
N LYS A 36 42.80 7.58 10.27
CA LYS A 36 41.57 8.04 10.91
C LYS A 36 40.41 8.17 9.94
N TRP A 37 40.70 8.63 8.72
CA TRP A 37 39.72 8.66 7.64
C TRP A 37 39.22 7.23 7.33
N LYS A 38 40.11 6.26 7.12
CA LYS A 38 39.77 4.84 6.88
C LYS A 38 38.91 4.27 7.99
N GLU A 39 39.26 4.50 9.26
CA GLU A 39 38.49 4.09 10.43
C GLU A 39 37.09 4.70 10.48
N THR A 40 36.92 5.92 9.96
CA THR A 40 35.64 6.64 9.97
C THR A 40 34.72 6.19 8.83
N ARG A 41 35.24 5.54 7.78
CA ARG A 41 34.44 5.13 6.61
C ARG A 41 33.26 4.21 6.95
N PRO A 42 33.41 3.14 7.78
CA PRO A 42 32.28 2.30 8.19
C PRO A 42 31.20 3.08 8.94
N PHE A 43 31.61 4.03 9.80
CA PHE A 43 30.69 4.90 10.53
C PHE A 43 29.90 5.82 9.59
N ALA A 44 30.59 6.47 8.65
CA ALA A 44 29.95 7.29 7.61
C ALA A 44 29.02 6.46 6.72
N PHE A 45 29.40 5.23 6.38
CA PHE A 45 28.53 4.29 5.66
C PHE A 45 27.27 3.96 6.46
N ALA A 46 27.38 3.67 7.75
CA ALA A 46 26.24 3.38 8.61
C ALA A 46 25.29 4.59 8.75
N ILE A 47 25.82 5.81 8.86
CA ILE A 47 25.00 7.04 8.82
C ILE A 47 24.22 7.12 7.51
N CYS A 48 24.86 6.86 6.37
CA CYS A 48 24.20 6.87 5.07
C CYS A 48 23.11 5.80 4.98
N LEU A 49 23.41 4.58 5.41
CA LEU A 49 22.48 3.45 5.40
C LEU A 49 21.26 3.75 6.26
N LEU A 50 21.47 4.14 7.53
CA LEU A 50 20.38 4.44 8.45
C LEU A 50 19.58 5.65 7.97
N GLY A 51 20.24 6.72 7.51
CA GLY A 51 19.58 7.96 7.11
C GLY A 51 18.80 7.86 5.79
N THR A 52 19.07 6.86 4.96
CA THR A 52 18.40 6.69 3.65
C THR A 52 17.41 5.52 3.64
N MET A 53 17.72 4.40 4.31
CA MET A 53 16.90 3.19 4.26
C MET A 53 16.07 2.95 5.53
N VAL A 54 16.55 3.40 6.70
CA VAL A 54 15.89 3.12 7.98
C VAL A 54 15.05 4.31 8.46
N PHE A 55 15.62 5.51 8.35
CA PHE A 55 15.03 6.77 8.77
C PHE A 55 15.06 7.79 7.61
N PRO A 56 14.41 7.52 6.47
CA PRO A 56 14.40 8.46 5.35
C PRO A 56 13.70 9.77 5.72
N GLN A 57 14.29 10.90 5.34
CA GLN A 57 13.69 12.23 5.53
C GLN A 57 12.79 12.67 4.37
N GLY A 58 13.11 12.24 3.15
CA GLY A 58 12.43 12.72 1.96
C GLY A 58 13.14 12.30 0.68
N PRO A 59 12.62 12.70 -0.49
CA PRO A 59 13.19 12.33 -1.79
C PRO A 59 14.55 12.99 -2.08
N ASN A 60 14.93 14.03 -1.32
CA ASN A 60 16.13 14.82 -1.58
C ASN A 60 17.44 14.16 -1.13
N TYR A 61 17.39 12.90 -0.65
CA TYR A 61 18.56 12.15 -0.15
C TYR A 61 19.36 12.92 0.92
N THR A 62 18.65 13.60 1.82
CA THR A 62 19.24 14.29 2.97
C THR A 62 19.06 13.47 4.23
N ILE A 63 20.04 13.53 5.12
CA ILE A 63 20.12 12.73 6.35
C ILE A 63 19.88 13.64 7.54
N HIS A 64 19.00 13.22 8.44
CA HIS A 64 18.74 13.95 9.67
C HIS A 64 19.97 13.92 10.58
N PRO A 65 20.38 15.05 11.19
CA PRO A 65 21.53 15.07 12.09
C PRO A 65 21.42 14.06 13.25
N SER A 66 20.23 13.81 13.80
CA SER A 66 20.04 12.82 14.87
C SER A 66 20.41 11.39 14.47
N VAL A 67 20.46 11.06 13.17
CA VAL A 67 20.96 9.76 12.71
C VAL A 67 22.42 9.58 13.10
N VAL A 68 23.23 10.65 13.10
CA VAL A 68 24.64 10.60 13.53
C VAL A 68 24.76 10.13 14.98
N MET A 69 23.95 10.70 15.87
CA MET A 69 23.92 10.33 17.29
C MET A 69 23.45 8.89 17.50
N VAL A 70 22.44 8.47 16.72
CA VAL A 70 21.93 7.10 16.76
C VAL A 70 22.98 6.12 16.26
N THR A 71 23.67 6.40 15.16
CA THR A 71 24.78 5.57 14.67
C THR A 71 25.89 5.49 15.71
N TYR A 72 26.23 6.61 16.36
CA TYR A 72 27.26 6.66 17.40
C TYR A 72 26.91 5.72 18.56
N ALA A 73 25.68 5.79 19.06
CA ALA A 73 25.21 4.93 20.14
C ALA A 73 25.23 3.42 19.80
N ILE A 74 25.14 3.05 18.52
CA ILE A 74 25.23 1.65 18.09
C ILE A 74 26.69 1.20 17.98
N PHE A 75 27.56 2.04 17.41
CA PHE A 75 28.96 1.70 17.14
C PHE A 75 29.82 1.70 18.40
N TYR A 76 29.60 2.71 19.25
CA TYR A 76 30.47 2.98 20.41
C TYR A 76 29.74 2.80 21.74
N GLY A 77 28.43 2.54 21.71
CA GLY A 77 27.60 2.47 22.91
C GLY A 77 27.32 3.87 23.49
N VAL A 78 26.65 3.87 24.64
CA VAL A 78 26.41 5.08 25.45
C VAL A 78 26.90 4.80 26.85
N ASP A 79 27.76 5.68 27.36
CA ASP A 79 28.30 5.56 28.71
C ASP A 79 27.27 5.93 29.76
N TYR A 80 27.08 5.04 30.73
CA TYR A 80 26.24 5.23 31.89
C TYR A 80 27.05 4.94 33.15
N GLY A 81 27.63 5.99 33.74
CA GLY A 81 28.54 5.85 34.88
C GLY A 81 29.77 5.04 34.47
N SER A 82 29.96 3.88 35.11
CA SER A 82 31.11 2.99 34.85
C SER A 82 30.88 1.93 33.76
N ALA A 83 29.74 1.93 33.06
CA ALA A 83 29.41 0.92 32.06
C ALA A 83 28.94 1.51 30.72
N THR A 84 29.55 1.06 29.64
CA THR A 84 29.09 1.33 28.27
C THR A 84 27.97 0.36 27.91
N LYS A 85 26.83 0.90 27.45
CA LYS A 85 25.65 0.12 27.05
C LYS A 85 25.37 0.26 25.55
N TYR A 86 25.08 -0.86 24.92
CA TYR A 86 24.66 -0.93 23.52
C TYR A 86 23.15 -1.11 23.42
N TYR A 87 22.53 -0.42 22.46
CA TYR A 87 21.08 -0.35 22.32
C TYR A 87 20.61 -0.88 20.97
N THR A 88 19.45 -1.54 20.96
CA THR A 88 18.77 -1.94 19.73
C THR A 88 17.97 -0.79 19.14
N LEU A 89 17.95 -0.68 17.82
CA LEU A 89 17.12 0.29 17.10
C LEU A 89 15.67 -0.13 16.94
N ALA A 90 15.33 -1.40 17.21
CA ALA A 90 14.02 -1.94 16.86
C ALA A 90 12.83 -1.10 17.37
N PRO A 91 12.78 -0.62 18.63
CA PRO A 91 11.68 0.24 19.09
C PRO A 91 11.60 1.57 18.36
N MET A 92 12.75 2.16 18.01
CA MET A 92 12.83 3.44 17.29
C MET A 92 12.36 3.28 15.84
N ILE A 93 12.77 2.20 15.17
CA ILE A 93 12.33 1.86 13.81
C ILE A 93 10.82 1.65 13.79
N LEU A 94 10.27 0.89 14.74
CA LEU A 94 8.83 0.64 14.83
C LEU A 94 8.04 1.92 15.08
N ALA A 95 8.51 2.80 15.96
CA ALA A 95 7.87 4.09 16.21
C ALA A 95 7.82 4.96 14.95
N ASP A 96 8.93 5.04 14.20
CA ASP A 96 8.99 5.80 12.95
C ASP A 96 8.13 5.20 11.84
N ILE A 97 8.03 3.86 11.75
CA ILE A 97 7.10 3.16 10.85
C ILE A 97 5.65 3.53 11.19
N TYR A 98 5.25 3.46 12.47
CA TYR A 98 3.89 3.80 12.89
C TYR A 98 3.56 5.26 12.63
N ARG A 99 4.51 6.17 12.93
CA ARG A 99 4.39 7.59 12.62
C ARG A 99 4.17 7.82 11.13
N ALA A 100 4.94 7.14 10.28
CA ALA A 100 4.80 7.23 8.82
C ALA A 100 3.46 6.65 8.33
N LEU A 101 2.98 5.55 8.91
CA LEU A 101 1.67 4.98 8.59
C LEU A 101 0.53 5.94 8.94
N ASP A 102 0.55 6.57 10.11
CA ASP A 102 -0.45 7.58 10.51
C ASP A 102 -0.48 8.74 9.51
N LYS A 103 0.70 9.22 9.10
CA LYS A 103 0.85 10.27 8.10
C LYS A 103 0.31 9.86 6.73
N CYS A 104 0.60 8.65 6.28
CA CYS A 104 0.04 8.12 5.03
C CYS A 104 -1.49 7.96 5.11
N GLN A 105 -2.04 7.54 6.25
CA GLN A 105 -3.50 7.51 6.46
C GLN A 105 -4.14 8.91 6.35
N ASN A 106 -3.39 9.95 6.72
CA ASN A 106 -3.78 11.35 6.60
C ASN A 106 -3.47 11.96 5.22
N GLY A 107 -2.97 11.17 4.25
CA GLY A 107 -2.75 11.59 2.87
C GLY A 107 -1.31 12.00 2.53
N GLU A 108 -0.34 11.87 3.44
CA GLU A 108 1.06 12.07 3.09
C GLU A 108 1.55 11.01 2.10
N ARG A 109 2.16 11.46 1.00
CA ARG A 109 2.59 10.58 -0.09
C ARG A 109 3.93 9.90 0.16
N PHE A 110 4.79 10.48 1.01
CA PHE A 110 6.13 9.97 1.26
C PHE A 110 6.20 9.21 2.58
N PHE A 111 6.63 7.95 2.52
CA PHE A 111 6.77 7.09 3.69
C PHE A 111 8.11 7.36 4.40
N GLN A 112 8.08 8.19 5.46
CA GLN A 112 9.25 8.55 6.27
C GLN A 112 9.61 7.51 7.35
N GLY A 113 9.62 6.23 6.98
CA GLY A 113 9.97 5.10 7.84
C GLY A 113 10.69 4.01 7.07
N CYS A 114 11.10 2.93 7.75
CA CYS A 114 11.81 1.83 7.09
C CYS A 114 10.83 0.95 6.29
N ASN A 115 10.64 1.29 5.02
CA ASN A 115 9.74 0.59 4.10
C ASN A 115 10.20 -0.86 3.82
N LEU A 116 11.51 -1.11 3.78
CA LEU A 116 12.07 -2.44 3.53
C LEU A 116 11.65 -3.45 4.61
N ILE A 117 11.78 -3.06 5.89
CA ILE A 117 11.37 -3.92 7.01
C ILE A 117 9.85 -4.11 7.00
N LEU A 118 9.08 -3.05 6.75
CA LEU A 118 7.61 -3.15 6.68
C LEU A 118 7.16 -4.07 5.54
N GLN A 119 7.76 -3.92 4.35
CA GLN A 119 7.48 -4.77 3.20
C GLN A 119 7.85 -6.23 3.52
N TRP A 120 9.07 -6.47 3.99
CA TRP A 120 9.51 -7.81 4.37
C TRP A 120 8.56 -8.45 5.39
N TRP A 121 8.18 -7.71 6.43
CA TRP A 121 7.25 -8.17 7.46
C TRP A 121 5.87 -8.51 6.88
N MET A 122 5.28 -7.60 6.09
CA MET A 122 3.97 -7.81 5.47
C MET A 122 3.99 -9.04 4.57
N MET A 123 5.02 -9.15 3.73
CA MET A 123 5.17 -10.25 2.80
C MET A 123 5.23 -11.60 3.49
N ARG A 124 5.99 -11.71 4.58
CA ARG A 124 6.12 -12.94 5.37
C ARG A 124 4.82 -13.38 6.04
N HIS A 125 3.85 -12.49 6.21
CA HIS A 125 2.50 -12.82 6.69
C HIS A 125 1.54 -13.22 5.56
N LEU A 126 1.71 -12.68 4.35
CA LEU A 126 0.82 -12.92 3.21
C LEU A 126 1.08 -14.24 2.49
N ILE A 127 2.27 -14.83 2.65
CA ILE A 127 2.66 -16.09 2.01
C ILE A 127 2.91 -17.13 3.09
N LYS A 128 2.08 -18.18 3.07
CA LYS A 128 2.12 -19.26 4.04
C LYS A 128 3.26 -20.23 3.73
N ALA A 129 4.04 -20.57 4.74
CA ALA A 129 5.04 -21.63 4.62
C ALA A 129 4.33 -23.00 4.56
N HIS A 130 4.78 -23.89 3.68
CA HIS A 130 4.18 -25.23 3.56
C HIS A 130 4.36 -26.07 4.83
N ASN A 131 5.49 -25.92 5.54
CA ASN A 131 5.78 -26.53 6.83
C ASN A 131 6.73 -25.62 7.62
N PRO A 132 6.22 -24.62 8.37
CA PRO A 132 7.09 -23.72 9.13
C PRO A 132 7.77 -24.47 10.28
N GLU A 133 9.09 -24.31 10.39
CA GLU A 133 9.88 -24.92 11.46
C GLU A 133 10.37 -23.88 12.47
N GLU A 134 10.71 -24.35 13.67
CA GLU A 134 11.37 -23.47 14.64
C GLU A 134 12.76 -23.08 14.14
N PRO A 135 13.13 -21.80 14.17
CA PRO A 135 14.42 -21.36 13.70
C PRO A 135 15.51 -21.89 14.64
N ASP A 136 16.54 -22.51 14.07
CA ASP A 136 17.69 -22.97 14.83
C ASP A 136 18.29 -21.81 15.67
N PRO A 137 18.36 -21.96 17.01
CA PRO A 137 18.89 -20.94 17.89
C PRO A 137 20.37 -20.60 17.63
N LEU A 138 21.13 -21.49 17.01
CA LEU A 138 22.54 -21.32 16.67
C LEU A 138 22.75 -20.73 15.27
N ARG A 139 21.78 -20.90 14.37
CA ARG A 139 21.88 -20.38 13.00
C ARG A 139 21.47 -18.91 12.94
N ARG A 140 22.41 -18.05 12.56
CA ARG A 140 22.12 -16.69 12.08
C ARG A 140 22.04 -16.72 10.56
N SER A 141 20.85 -16.99 10.03
CA SER A 141 20.60 -16.85 8.60
C SER A 141 20.29 -15.39 8.26
N ASP A 142 20.92 -14.88 7.20
CA ASP A 142 20.51 -13.61 6.62
C ASP A 142 19.11 -13.77 6.02
N GLN A 143 18.11 -13.22 6.71
CA GLN A 143 16.70 -13.31 6.33
C GLN A 143 16.31 -12.35 5.20
N LEU A 144 17.22 -11.45 4.83
CA LEU A 144 17.09 -10.53 3.71
C LEU A 144 17.82 -11.08 2.47
N ALA A 145 18.86 -11.89 2.65
CA ALA A 145 19.48 -12.64 1.56
C ALA A 145 18.41 -13.48 0.85
N GLY A 146 18.24 -13.24 -0.45
CA GLY A 146 17.22 -13.92 -1.26
C GLY A 146 15.80 -13.42 -1.03
N HIS A 147 15.54 -12.31 -0.31
CA HIS A 147 14.20 -11.72 -0.23
C HIS A 147 13.66 -11.38 -1.62
N ASP A 148 14.54 -10.90 -2.51
CA ASP A 148 14.24 -10.60 -3.90
C ASP A 148 13.84 -11.84 -4.69
N TRP A 149 14.63 -12.90 -4.58
CA TRP A 149 14.34 -14.20 -5.18
C TRP A 149 13.01 -14.77 -4.64
N TRP A 150 12.79 -14.66 -3.33
CA TRP A 150 11.58 -15.13 -2.67
C TRP A 150 10.34 -14.36 -3.16
N MET A 151 10.42 -13.04 -3.34
CA MET A 151 9.32 -12.26 -3.90
C MET A 151 9.03 -12.64 -5.34
N TYR A 152 10.08 -12.84 -6.15
CA TYR A 152 9.94 -13.29 -7.53
C TYR A 152 9.23 -14.66 -7.61
N HIS A 153 9.68 -15.62 -6.80
CA HIS A 153 9.14 -16.98 -6.79
C HIS A 153 7.66 -17.04 -6.33
N ASN A 154 7.27 -16.15 -5.42
CA ASN A 154 5.89 -16.04 -4.95
C ASN A 154 5.03 -15.06 -5.78
N HIS A 155 5.47 -14.71 -6.99
CA HIS A 155 4.77 -13.79 -7.89
C HIS A 155 4.34 -12.47 -7.22
N CYS A 156 5.19 -11.95 -6.33
CA CYS A 156 4.97 -10.72 -5.60
C CYS A 156 5.69 -9.56 -6.28
N ASN A 157 4.92 -8.63 -6.84
CA ASN A 157 5.44 -7.45 -7.51
C ASN A 157 5.74 -6.37 -6.47
N LYS A 158 7.02 -6.07 -6.25
CA LYS A 158 7.47 -4.99 -5.35
C LYS A 158 6.93 -3.61 -5.73
N THR A 159 6.69 -3.41 -7.02
CA THR A 159 6.18 -2.16 -7.61
C THR A 159 4.69 -2.24 -7.92
N GLY A 160 4.02 -3.32 -7.47
CA GLY A 160 2.59 -3.49 -7.67
C GLY A 160 1.82 -2.32 -7.09
N GLY A 161 1.01 -1.65 -7.92
CA GLY A 161 0.10 -0.62 -7.47
C GLY A 161 -1.18 -1.20 -6.86
N ILE A 162 -2.19 -0.35 -6.69
CA ILE A 162 -3.50 -0.72 -6.13
C ILE A 162 -4.11 -1.91 -6.88
N LYS A 163 -4.07 -1.92 -8.22
CA LYS A 163 -4.60 -3.00 -9.06
C LYS A 163 -3.97 -4.38 -8.76
N PHE A 164 -2.74 -4.41 -8.26
CA PHE A 164 -2.03 -5.63 -7.93
C PHE A 164 -2.32 -6.12 -6.51
N TRP A 165 -2.32 -5.19 -5.54
CA TRP A 165 -2.46 -5.53 -4.11
C TRP A 165 -3.91 -5.71 -3.69
N TYR A 166 -4.83 -4.92 -4.26
CA TYR A 166 -6.23 -4.93 -3.84
C TYR A 166 -6.88 -6.33 -3.97
N PRO A 167 -6.84 -7.02 -5.12
CA PRO A 167 -7.47 -8.34 -5.24
C PRO A 167 -6.84 -9.38 -4.31
N ARG A 168 -5.52 -9.31 -4.08
CA ARG A 168 -4.81 -10.23 -3.19
C ARG A 168 -5.21 -10.06 -1.73
N LEU A 169 -5.30 -8.81 -1.27
CA LEU A 169 -5.70 -8.50 0.10
C LEU A 169 -7.20 -8.77 0.32
N GLN A 170 -8.04 -8.51 -0.70
CA GLN A 170 -9.47 -8.78 -0.66
C GLN A 170 -9.78 -10.28 -0.51
N GLY A 171 -9.06 -11.15 -1.24
CA GLY A 171 -9.23 -12.60 -1.17
C GLY A 171 -8.56 -13.27 0.05
N LEU A 172 -7.94 -12.50 0.94
CA LEU A 172 -7.15 -13.04 2.04
C LEU A 172 -8.06 -13.59 3.15
N ARG A 173 -7.93 -14.89 3.43
CA ARG A 173 -8.67 -15.60 4.48
C ARG A 173 -7.77 -15.90 5.67
N GLU A 174 -8.37 -16.10 6.86
CA GLU A 174 -7.65 -16.32 8.12
C GLU A 174 -6.65 -17.50 8.00
N GLU A 175 -7.06 -18.56 7.31
CA GLU A 175 -6.29 -19.78 7.07
C GLU A 175 -5.10 -19.60 6.11
N ASN A 176 -5.12 -18.54 5.30
CA ASN A 176 -4.09 -18.22 4.31
C ASN A 176 -3.01 -17.30 4.88
N VAL A 177 -3.25 -16.69 6.04
CA VAL A 177 -2.28 -15.82 6.71
C VAL A 177 -1.28 -16.66 7.50
N GLN A 178 0.01 -16.43 7.25
CA GLN A 178 1.07 -16.90 8.12
C GLN A 178 1.07 -16.04 9.37
N TRP A 179 0.41 -16.47 10.44
CA TRP A 179 0.26 -15.61 11.62
C TRP A 179 1.58 -15.36 12.33
N SER A 180 2.34 -16.38 12.71
CA SER A 180 3.70 -16.22 13.24
C SER A 180 4.72 -16.45 12.14
N ILE A 181 5.65 -15.53 11.93
CA ILE A 181 6.73 -15.69 10.95
C ILE A 181 7.73 -16.73 11.47
N GLU A 182 8.15 -17.64 10.59
CA GLU A 182 9.10 -18.73 10.87
C GLU A 182 10.40 -18.22 11.52
N CYS A 183 11.05 -17.23 10.91
CA CYS A 183 12.31 -16.70 11.38
C CYS A 183 12.22 -15.78 12.61
N LEU A 184 11.02 -15.47 13.09
CA LEU A 184 10.86 -14.75 14.35
C LEU A 184 11.13 -15.71 15.51
N ARG A 185 12.11 -15.40 16.36
CA ARG A 185 12.30 -16.14 17.62
C ARG A 185 11.27 -15.67 18.63
N VAL A 186 10.24 -16.49 18.86
CA VAL A 186 9.26 -16.26 19.91
C VAL A 186 9.84 -16.76 21.22
N THR A 187 9.89 -15.87 22.21
CA THR A 187 10.45 -16.18 23.54
C THR A 187 9.46 -15.80 24.62
N LYS A 188 9.57 -16.44 25.79
CA LYS A 188 8.78 -16.06 26.96
C LYS A 188 9.03 -14.63 27.47
N GLN A 189 10.06 -13.96 26.97
CA GLN A 189 10.45 -12.61 27.35
C GLN A 189 9.84 -11.52 26.45
N MET A 190 9.01 -11.88 25.46
CA MET A 190 8.37 -10.89 24.58
C MET A 190 7.48 -9.94 25.39
N VAL A 191 7.75 -8.65 25.30
CA VAL A 191 7.02 -7.63 26.03
C VAL A 191 5.70 -7.33 25.33
N ILE A 192 4.59 -7.41 26.07
CA ILE A 192 3.24 -7.28 25.50
C ILE A 192 2.44 -6.07 26.00
N ARG A 193 2.76 -5.53 27.17
CA ARG A 193 2.10 -4.34 27.76
C ARG A 193 2.91 -3.81 28.95
N ALA A 194 2.47 -2.70 29.54
CA ALA A 194 2.89 -2.29 30.88
C ALA A 194 1.94 -2.86 31.95
N GLN A 195 2.32 -2.74 33.23
CA GLN A 195 1.55 -3.32 34.34
C GLN A 195 0.14 -2.72 34.47
N LYS A 196 0.00 -1.40 34.29
CA LYS A 196 -1.26 -0.67 34.50
C LYS A 196 -1.95 -0.26 33.19
N VAL A 197 -1.26 -0.34 32.06
CA VAL A 197 -1.79 0.11 30.77
C VAL A 197 -1.49 -0.92 29.67
N PRO A 198 -2.35 -1.07 28.66
CA PRO A 198 -2.24 -2.15 27.68
C PRO A 198 -1.23 -1.89 26.56
N TYR A 199 -0.37 -0.87 26.71
CA TYR A 199 0.58 -0.43 25.71
C TYR A 199 1.93 -0.07 26.34
N LEU A 200 2.93 0.06 25.48
CA LEU A 200 4.20 0.71 25.73
C LEU A 200 4.23 2.02 24.95
N ILE A 201 5.11 2.94 25.34
CA ILE A 201 5.37 4.16 24.57
C ILE A 201 6.76 4.03 23.98
N PHE A 202 6.87 4.12 22.65
CA PHE A 202 8.14 4.10 21.95
C PHE A 202 8.57 5.51 21.59
N ALA A 203 9.86 5.79 21.76
CA ALA A 203 10.51 6.98 21.23
C ALA A 203 11.17 6.64 19.89
N GLY A 204 10.62 7.20 18.82
CA GLY A 204 11.20 7.20 17.49
C GLY A 204 12.25 8.29 17.32
N LEU A 205 12.81 8.38 16.11
CA LEU A 205 13.73 9.46 15.77
C LEU A 205 12.98 10.80 15.69
N ARG A 206 11.73 10.77 15.21
CA ARG A 206 10.95 11.96 14.86
C ARG A 206 9.66 12.12 15.64
N GLY A 207 9.38 11.26 16.59
CA GLY A 207 8.15 11.29 17.35
C GLY A 207 8.01 10.14 18.30
N THR A 208 6.99 10.21 19.15
CA THR A 208 6.58 9.11 20.01
C THR A 208 5.39 8.40 19.40
N ARG A 209 5.33 7.08 19.56
CA ARG A 209 4.15 6.30 19.18
C ARG A 209 3.83 5.24 20.24
N PRO A 210 2.54 5.07 20.58
CA PRO A 210 2.12 3.97 21.43
C PRO A 210 2.24 2.64 20.67
N TYR A 211 2.63 1.59 21.37
CA TYR A 211 2.72 0.23 20.85
C TYR A 211 1.91 -0.72 21.74
N ALA A 212 0.89 -1.37 21.16
CA ALA A 212 -0.03 -2.26 21.85
C ALA A 212 0.03 -3.69 21.28
N PRO A 213 1.07 -4.48 21.63
CA PRO A 213 1.25 -5.87 21.18
C PRO A 213 0.03 -6.77 21.37
N GLY A 214 -0.75 -6.52 22.43
CA GLY A 214 -1.96 -7.29 22.75
C GLY A 214 -2.97 -7.37 21.59
N ARG A 215 -2.92 -6.42 20.65
CA ARG A 215 -3.78 -6.40 19.46
C ARG A 215 -3.39 -7.42 18.39
N VAL A 216 -2.17 -7.94 18.43
CA VAL A 216 -1.59 -8.82 17.40
C VAL A 216 -0.85 -10.02 18.00
N LEU A 217 -1.34 -10.56 19.12
CA LEU A 217 -0.67 -11.65 19.85
C LEU A 217 -0.38 -12.87 18.98
N ARG A 218 -1.24 -13.16 17.99
CA ARG A 218 -1.02 -14.26 17.03
C ARG A 218 0.29 -14.12 16.27
N GLN A 219 0.67 -12.88 15.94
CA GLN A 219 1.91 -12.61 15.24
C GLN A 219 3.15 -12.84 16.09
N LEU A 220 2.96 -12.81 17.41
CA LEU A 220 3.99 -13.08 18.40
C LEU A 220 3.93 -14.54 18.90
N GLY A 221 3.18 -15.41 18.22
CA GLY A 221 3.01 -16.81 18.63
C GLY A 221 2.14 -17.02 19.88
N GLY A 222 1.38 -16.00 20.28
CA GLY A 222 0.42 -16.07 21.38
C GLY A 222 -1.00 -16.39 20.90
N LYS A 223 -1.86 -16.78 21.85
CA LYS A 223 -3.32 -16.90 21.61
C LYS A 223 -3.92 -15.50 21.49
N GLN A 224 -4.81 -15.29 20.52
CA GLN A 224 -5.54 -14.02 20.43
C GLN A 224 -6.68 -13.97 21.43
N GLU A 225 -6.63 -12.93 22.26
CA GLU A 225 -7.67 -12.59 23.23
C GLU A 225 -8.21 -11.19 22.95
N ILE A 226 -9.31 -10.84 23.61
CA ILE A 226 -9.90 -9.51 23.50
C ILE A 226 -8.84 -8.49 23.95
N PRO A 227 -8.39 -7.59 23.06
CA PRO A 227 -7.37 -6.63 23.42
C PRO A 227 -7.95 -5.63 24.42
N GLN A 228 -7.16 -5.31 25.44
CA GLN A 228 -7.49 -4.20 26.33
C GLN A 228 -7.42 -2.87 25.54
N ILE A 229 -8.46 -2.05 25.67
CA ILE A 229 -8.61 -0.80 24.92
C ILE A 229 -8.27 0.36 25.87
N ALA A 230 -7.46 1.30 25.39
CA ALA A 230 -7.14 2.55 26.08
C ALA A 230 -6.91 3.65 25.05
N ASP A 231 -7.18 4.91 25.44
CA ASP A 231 -6.91 6.05 24.57
C ASP A 231 -5.41 6.35 24.61
N MET A 232 -4.78 6.19 23.46
CA MET A 232 -3.35 6.36 23.29
C MET A 232 -3.00 7.58 22.44
N LYS A 233 -4.00 8.33 21.94
CA LYS A 233 -3.81 9.43 20.98
C LYS A 233 -2.85 10.49 21.49
N LYS A 234 -2.90 10.80 22.79
CA LYS A 234 -2.00 11.80 23.40
C LYS A 234 -0.51 11.46 23.26
N PHE A 235 -0.16 10.19 23.10
CA PHE A 235 1.23 9.75 22.94
C PHE A 235 1.69 9.66 21.48
N ALA A 236 0.82 9.96 20.51
CA ALA A 236 1.19 10.07 19.10
C ALA A 236 1.57 11.52 18.79
N THR A 237 2.82 11.88 19.09
CA THR A 237 3.37 13.23 18.85
C THR A 237 4.58 13.16 17.95
N ASP A 238 4.82 14.23 17.19
CA ASP A 238 6.07 14.40 16.45
C ASP A 238 7.03 15.26 17.29
N HIS A 239 8.34 15.00 17.20
CA HIS A 239 9.35 15.73 17.96
C HIS A 239 9.63 17.06 17.28
N GLU A 240 9.22 18.15 17.91
CA GLU A 240 9.66 19.50 17.57
C GLU A 240 11.03 19.77 18.19
N ASP A 241 11.98 20.27 17.40
CA ASP A 241 13.33 20.65 17.82
C ASP A 241 14.14 19.56 18.56
N GLY A 242 13.86 18.28 18.25
CA GLY A 242 14.55 17.14 18.85
C GLY A 242 14.19 16.86 20.32
N ARG A 243 13.18 17.54 20.87
CA ARG A 243 12.68 17.26 22.22
C ARG A 243 11.76 16.03 22.19
N ILE A 244 12.08 15.07 23.05
CA ILE A 244 11.26 13.87 23.24
C ILE A 244 10.15 14.21 24.24
N SER A 245 8.90 14.05 23.83
CA SER A 245 7.75 14.20 24.72
C SER A 245 7.56 12.96 25.60
N TYR A 246 6.94 13.12 26.77
CA TYR A 246 6.53 12.01 27.66
C TYR A 246 7.68 11.09 28.14
N VAL A 247 8.90 11.62 28.31
CA VAL A 247 10.08 10.84 28.75
C VAL A 247 9.82 10.04 30.03
N GLU A 248 9.16 10.64 31.01
CA GLU A 248 8.86 9.98 32.28
C GLU A 248 7.80 8.87 32.14
N ASP A 249 6.80 9.05 31.27
CA ASP A 249 5.82 8.00 30.97
C ASP A 249 6.46 6.83 30.20
N ILE A 250 7.36 7.13 29.26
CA ILE A 250 8.16 6.13 28.56
C ILE A 250 8.96 5.32 29.59
N ARG A 251 9.75 5.98 30.43
CA ARG A 251 10.54 5.30 31.48
C ARG A 251 9.66 4.44 32.39
N ARG A 252 8.52 4.96 32.83
CA ARG A 252 7.58 4.28 33.73
C ARG A 252 6.95 3.04 33.09
N THR A 253 6.46 3.16 31.85
CA THR A 253 5.83 2.04 31.13
C THR A 253 6.83 0.91 30.87
N TRP A 254 8.07 1.24 30.50
CA TRP A 254 9.13 0.26 30.30
C TRP A 254 9.68 -0.37 31.59
N LYS A 255 9.71 0.38 32.69
CA LYS A 255 10.08 -0.15 34.02
C LYS A 255 9.05 -1.15 34.53
N THR A 256 7.78 -0.92 34.22
CA THR A 256 6.64 -1.77 34.66
C THR A 256 6.17 -2.75 33.58
N ARG A 257 7.03 -3.04 32.60
CA ARG A 257 6.69 -3.90 31.46
C ARG A 257 6.29 -5.31 31.88
N ARG A 258 5.36 -5.92 31.15
CA ARG A 258 4.90 -7.29 31.31
C ARG A 258 5.17 -8.09 30.05
N VAL A 259 5.63 -9.32 30.24
CA VAL A 259 5.97 -10.25 29.16
C VAL A 259 4.83 -11.23 28.90
N LEU A 260 4.84 -11.84 27.71
CA LEU A 260 3.81 -12.79 27.26
C LEU A 260 3.71 -14.03 28.17
N GLY A 261 4.84 -14.48 28.72
CA GLY A 261 4.91 -15.79 29.37
C GLY A 261 5.11 -16.91 28.34
N GLU A 262 4.65 -18.12 28.64
CA GLU A 262 4.82 -19.25 27.74
C GLU A 262 4.01 -19.08 26.43
N PRO A 263 4.64 -19.22 25.24
CA PRO A 263 3.93 -19.16 23.97
C PRO A 263 2.99 -20.37 23.79
N VAL A 264 2.11 -20.30 22.79
CA VAL A 264 1.22 -21.45 22.52
C VAL A 264 2.01 -22.63 21.94
N PRO A 265 1.61 -23.89 22.23
CA PRO A 265 2.39 -25.07 21.82
C PRO A 265 2.66 -25.18 20.31
N ASN A 266 1.76 -24.67 19.46
CA ASN A 266 1.99 -24.52 18.03
C ASN A 266 1.77 -23.05 17.64
N ARG A 267 2.86 -22.26 17.68
CA ARG A 267 2.82 -20.82 17.38
C ARG A 267 2.50 -20.47 15.93
N PHE A 268 2.65 -21.41 15.00
CA PHE A 268 2.33 -21.22 13.59
C PHE A 268 0.83 -21.39 13.29
N LEU A 269 0.10 -22.05 14.21
CA LEU A 269 -1.36 -22.14 14.22
C LEU A 269 -1.94 -21.47 15.48
N PRO A 270 -1.69 -20.16 15.69
CA PRO A 270 -2.12 -19.49 16.90
C PRO A 270 -3.64 -19.39 16.93
N LYS A 271 -4.21 -19.94 18.00
CA LYS A 271 -5.67 -19.97 18.22
C LYS A 271 -6.20 -18.58 18.56
N CYS A 272 -7.45 -18.34 18.20
CA CYS A 272 -8.26 -17.23 18.70
C CYS A 272 -9.22 -17.75 19.76
N SER A 273 -9.45 -16.98 20.82
CA SER A 273 -10.59 -17.23 21.73
C SER A 273 -11.92 -17.04 20.97
N LYS A 274 -12.96 -17.78 21.38
CA LYS A 274 -14.32 -17.63 20.84
C LYS A 274 -14.82 -16.19 21.09
N ASP A 275 -14.62 -15.71 22.31
CA ASP A 275 -15.00 -14.36 22.74
C ASP A 275 -14.34 -13.28 21.89
N TYR A 276 -13.06 -13.45 21.51
CA TYR A 276 -12.40 -12.54 20.59
C TYR A 276 -13.06 -12.51 19.21
N LYS A 277 -13.44 -13.68 18.64
CA LYS A 277 -14.10 -13.72 17.32
C LYS A 277 -15.46 -13.02 17.36
N GLU A 278 -16.21 -13.21 18.44
CA GLU A 278 -17.50 -12.55 18.64
C GLU A 278 -17.33 -11.04 18.84
N TRP A 279 -16.38 -10.63 19.69
CA TRP A 279 -16.00 -9.24 19.90
C TRP A 279 -15.59 -8.57 18.58
N LEU A 280 -14.74 -9.22 17.78
CA LEU A 280 -14.28 -8.68 16.49
C LEU A 280 -15.45 -8.47 15.53
N LYS A 281 -16.39 -9.44 15.46
CA LYS A 281 -17.60 -9.32 14.63
C LYS A 281 -18.46 -8.13 15.07
N LYS A 282 -18.69 -7.95 16.37
CA LYS A 282 -19.43 -6.79 16.92
C LYS A 282 -18.68 -5.48 16.67
N SER A 283 -17.35 -5.49 16.78
CA SER A 283 -16.48 -4.33 16.52
C SER A 283 -16.61 -3.85 15.09
N LEU A 284 -16.49 -4.78 14.13
CA LEU A 284 -16.64 -4.51 12.70
C LEU A 284 -18.06 -4.08 12.33
N ALA A 285 -19.09 -4.58 13.01
CA ALA A 285 -20.46 -4.12 12.85
C ALA A 285 -20.73 -2.76 13.49
N GLY A 286 -19.80 -2.24 14.32
CA GLY A 286 -19.98 -1.01 15.08
C GLY A 286 -20.99 -1.14 16.23
N THR A 287 -21.26 -2.35 16.71
CA THR A 287 -22.31 -2.66 17.71
C THR A 287 -21.76 -2.94 19.11
N ILE A 288 -20.48 -2.67 19.37
CA ILE A 288 -19.90 -2.82 20.71
C ILE A 288 -20.40 -1.68 21.61
N GLU A 289 -21.07 -2.06 22.70
CA GLU A 289 -21.39 -1.12 23.78
C GLU A 289 -20.11 -0.72 24.55
N PRO A 290 -19.89 0.58 24.84
CA PRO A 290 -18.76 1.02 25.64
C PRO A 290 -18.81 0.41 27.05
N GLY A 291 -17.68 -0.14 27.52
CA GLY A 291 -17.55 -0.57 28.91
C GLY A 291 -17.54 0.63 29.88
N PRO A 292 -17.88 0.40 31.17
CA PRO A 292 -18.08 1.46 32.17
C PRO A 292 -16.85 2.35 32.48
N ASN A 293 -15.65 1.94 32.06
CA ASN A 293 -14.39 2.67 32.29
C ASN A 293 -13.86 3.41 31.05
N VAL A 294 -14.63 3.50 29.98
CA VAL A 294 -14.23 4.18 28.74
C VAL A 294 -15.33 5.16 28.33
N PRO A 295 -15.25 6.44 28.74
CA PRO A 295 -16.38 7.39 28.64
C PRO A 295 -16.77 7.74 27.19
N HIS A 296 -15.95 7.37 26.22
CA HIS A 296 -16.24 7.49 24.79
C HIS A 296 -15.90 6.17 24.11
N MET A 297 -16.63 5.81 23.06
CA MET A 297 -16.21 4.75 22.14
C MET A 297 -14.79 5.09 21.68
N ILE A 298 -13.77 4.43 22.25
CA ILE A 298 -12.44 4.42 21.65
C ILE A 298 -12.64 3.55 20.42
N ALA A 299 -13.18 4.18 19.37
CA ALA A 299 -13.22 3.59 18.05
C ALA A 299 -11.77 3.19 17.78
N ASP A 300 -11.51 1.90 17.82
CA ASP A 300 -10.22 1.37 17.43
C ASP A 300 -10.00 1.93 16.02
N VAL A 301 -9.06 2.85 15.88
CA VAL A 301 -8.81 3.51 14.60
C VAL A 301 -8.51 2.44 13.54
N GLY A 302 -7.91 1.30 13.92
CA GLY A 302 -7.75 0.13 13.07
C GLY A 302 -9.09 -0.52 12.67
N ALA A 303 -9.99 -0.77 13.62
CA ALA A 303 -11.33 -1.27 13.33
C ALA A 303 -12.17 -0.26 12.51
N LYS A 304 -12.05 1.04 12.78
CA LYS A 304 -12.68 2.13 12.02
C LYS A 304 -12.13 2.18 10.59
N HIS A 305 -10.82 1.96 10.40
CA HIS A 305 -10.22 1.83 9.07
C HIS A 305 -10.66 0.55 8.38
N GLN A 306 -10.83 -0.58 9.08
CA GLN A 306 -11.39 -1.81 8.52
C GLN A 306 -12.87 -1.64 8.12
N ILE A 307 -13.68 -0.96 8.94
CA ILE A 307 -15.05 -0.57 8.61
C ILE A 307 -15.06 0.37 7.40
N ARG A 308 -14.16 1.34 7.35
CA ARG A 308 -14.01 2.25 6.20
C ARG A 308 -13.59 1.49 4.95
N LEU A 309 -12.69 0.53 5.07
CA LEU A 309 -12.26 -0.35 3.98
C LEU A 309 -13.42 -1.20 3.49
N HIS A 310 -14.21 -1.79 4.40
CA HIS A 310 -15.42 -2.54 4.07
C HIS A 310 -16.48 -1.68 3.36
N ARG A 311 -16.70 -0.44 3.81
CA ARG A 311 -17.62 0.50 3.14
C ARG A 311 -17.10 0.94 1.77
N LEU A 312 -15.79 1.13 1.63
CA LEU A 312 -15.15 1.41 0.34
C LEU A 312 -15.26 0.21 -0.61
N GLN A 313 -15.15 -1.01 -0.06
CA GLN A 313 -15.36 -2.27 -0.77
C GLN A 313 -16.78 -2.37 -1.30
N GLU A 314 -17.80 -2.20 -0.45
CA GLU A 314 -19.21 -2.21 -0.88
C GLU A 314 -19.49 -1.17 -1.97
N LYS A 315 -18.89 0.03 -1.84
CA LYS A 315 -19.03 1.09 -2.84
C LYS A 315 -18.34 0.73 -4.15
N TYR A 316 -17.16 0.11 -4.09
CA TYR A 316 -16.43 -0.34 -5.26
C TYR A 316 -17.18 -1.46 -5.98
N ASP A 317 -17.63 -2.49 -5.26
CA ASP A 317 -18.37 -3.62 -5.83
C ASP A 317 -19.69 -3.17 -6.46
N LYS A 318 -20.39 -2.24 -5.82
CA LYS A 318 -21.58 -1.62 -6.40
C LYS A 318 -21.25 -0.87 -7.71
N ASN A 319 -20.18 -0.07 -7.71
CA ASN A 319 -19.77 0.66 -8.91
C ASN A 319 -19.34 -0.29 -10.05
N GLU A 320 -18.65 -1.39 -9.74
CA GLU A 320 -18.24 -2.40 -10.71
C GLU A 320 -19.46 -3.14 -11.28
N LEU A 321 -20.44 -3.48 -10.44
CA LEU A 321 -21.71 -4.07 -10.85
C LEU A 321 -22.51 -3.12 -11.76
N ASP A 322 -22.62 -1.85 -11.37
CA ASP A 322 -23.28 -0.80 -12.17
C ASP A 322 -22.56 -0.59 -13.50
N HIS A 323 -21.22 -0.78 -13.54
CA HIS A 323 -20.44 -0.70 -14.77
C HIS A 323 -20.71 -1.90 -15.69
N GLN A 324 -20.78 -3.11 -15.12
CA GLN A 324 -21.09 -4.34 -15.88
C GLN A 324 -22.52 -4.33 -16.42
N GLN A 325 -23.49 -3.82 -15.65
CA GLN A 325 -24.87 -3.66 -16.10
C GLN A 325 -24.97 -2.68 -17.27
N ARG A 326 -24.31 -1.52 -17.19
CA ARG A 326 -24.25 -0.56 -18.30
C ARG A 326 -23.64 -1.16 -19.56
N HIS A 327 -22.54 -1.90 -19.44
CA HIS A 327 -21.95 -2.60 -20.59
C HIS A 327 -22.90 -3.65 -21.20
N SER A 328 -23.67 -4.36 -20.37
CA SER A 328 -24.66 -5.33 -20.84
C SER A 328 -25.83 -4.67 -21.57
N GLU A 329 -26.32 -3.53 -21.05
CA GLU A 329 -27.37 -2.74 -21.69
C GLU A 329 -26.88 -2.14 -23.02
N ASP A 330 -25.68 -1.56 -23.04
CA ASP A 330 -25.07 -1.00 -24.25
C ASP A 330 -24.86 -2.10 -25.31
N ALA A 331 -24.40 -3.28 -24.92
CA ALA A 331 -24.28 -4.42 -25.83
C ALA A 331 -25.63 -4.85 -26.43
N ARG A 332 -26.71 -4.82 -25.64
CA ARG A 332 -28.06 -5.13 -26.10
C ARG A 332 -28.58 -4.07 -27.07
N VAL A 333 -28.37 -2.79 -26.78
CA VAL A 333 -28.74 -1.67 -27.67
C VAL A 333 -27.97 -1.76 -28.99
N ILE A 334 -26.66 -2.02 -28.94
CA ILE A 334 -25.83 -2.20 -30.14
C ILE A 334 -26.30 -3.40 -30.97
N ALA A 335 -26.67 -4.52 -30.33
CA ALA A 335 -27.19 -5.69 -31.04
C ALA A 335 -28.53 -5.39 -31.75
N GLN A 336 -29.43 -4.68 -31.08
CA GLN A 336 -30.70 -4.24 -31.65
C GLN A 336 -30.48 -3.28 -32.84
N LEU A 337 -29.64 -2.26 -32.67
CA LEU A 337 -29.29 -1.33 -33.74
C LEU A 337 -28.64 -2.04 -34.94
N LYS A 338 -27.78 -3.04 -34.71
CA LYS A 338 -27.21 -3.87 -35.77
C LYS A 338 -28.28 -4.67 -36.51
N GLN A 339 -29.27 -5.21 -35.80
CA GLN A 339 -30.37 -5.95 -36.41
C GLN A 339 -31.26 -5.04 -37.25
N ASP A 340 -31.64 -3.87 -36.73
CA ASP A 340 -32.47 -2.91 -37.45
C ASP A 340 -31.75 -2.35 -38.68
N LEU A 341 -30.42 -2.12 -38.57
CA LEU A 341 -29.60 -1.72 -39.70
C LEU A 341 -29.51 -2.82 -40.78
N ARG A 342 -29.47 -4.11 -40.40
CA ARG A 342 -29.54 -5.23 -41.36
C ARG A 342 -30.90 -5.27 -42.06
N ARG A 343 -32.01 -5.09 -41.34
CA ARG A 343 -33.36 -5.04 -41.91
C ARG A 343 -33.49 -3.88 -42.90
N ALA A 344 -33.06 -2.68 -42.50
CA ALA A 344 -33.09 -1.50 -43.37
C ALA A 344 -32.30 -1.72 -44.67
N ARG A 345 -31.10 -2.32 -44.60
CA ARG A 345 -30.31 -2.68 -45.79
C ARG A 345 -31.05 -3.66 -46.70
N GLN A 346 -31.72 -4.67 -46.14
CA GLN A 346 -32.52 -5.62 -46.93
C GLN A 346 -33.70 -4.94 -47.62
N PHE A 347 -34.39 -4.02 -46.94
CA PHE A 347 -35.48 -3.23 -47.53
C PHE A 347 -34.99 -2.36 -48.69
N ILE A 348 -33.87 -1.65 -48.50
CA ILE A 348 -33.28 -0.81 -49.56
C ILE A 348 -32.85 -1.65 -50.76
N SER A 349 -32.23 -2.82 -50.54
CA SER A 349 -31.86 -3.73 -51.64
C SER A 349 -33.07 -4.18 -52.44
N LYS A 350 -34.15 -4.61 -51.77
CA LYS A 350 -35.39 -5.02 -52.44
C LYS A 350 -36.03 -3.88 -53.23
N LEU A 351 -35.97 -2.67 -52.72
CA LEU A 351 -36.49 -1.49 -53.39
C LEU A 351 -35.67 -1.16 -54.64
N ASP A 352 -34.33 -1.22 -54.56
CA ASP A 352 -33.45 -1.02 -55.71
C ASP A 352 -33.67 -2.09 -56.80
N ASP A 353 -33.78 -3.36 -56.40
CA ASP A 353 -34.11 -4.47 -57.31
C ASP A 353 -35.47 -4.26 -58.01
N SER A 354 -36.49 -3.80 -57.25
CA SER A 354 -37.81 -3.51 -57.79
C SER A 354 -37.78 -2.34 -58.79
N MET A 355 -37.00 -1.29 -58.50
CA MET A 355 -36.87 -0.14 -59.39
C MET A 355 -36.12 -0.51 -60.67
N GLU A 356 -35.07 -1.32 -60.57
CA GLU A 356 -34.34 -1.88 -61.71
C GLU A 356 -35.27 -2.71 -62.61
N GLN A 357 -36.09 -3.59 -62.02
CA GLN A 357 -37.07 -4.37 -62.79
C GLN A 357 -38.11 -3.48 -63.49
N GLN A 358 -38.57 -2.41 -62.84
CA GLN A 358 -39.49 -1.45 -63.46
C GLN A 358 -38.83 -0.69 -64.62
N ILE A 359 -37.57 -0.26 -64.46
CA ILE A 359 -36.80 0.39 -65.52
C ILE A 359 -36.66 -0.55 -66.73
N GLN A 360 -36.25 -1.80 -66.52
CA GLN A 360 -36.11 -2.80 -67.57
C GLN A 360 -37.44 -3.13 -68.27
N SER A 361 -38.55 -3.13 -67.54
CA SER A 361 -39.90 -3.32 -68.08
C SER A 361 -40.29 -2.19 -69.02
N VAL A 362 -40.08 -0.94 -68.61
CA VAL A 362 -40.40 0.26 -69.41
C VAL A 362 -39.48 0.37 -70.63
N GLU A 363 -38.22 -0.07 -70.52
CA GLU A 363 -37.24 -0.03 -71.61
C GLU A 363 -37.64 -0.90 -72.82
N ARG A 364 -38.46 -1.93 -72.62
CA ARG A 364 -39.04 -2.74 -73.72
C ARG A 364 -40.01 -1.95 -74.60
N PHE A 365 -40.51 -0.81 -74.14
CA PHE A 365 -41.45 0.06 -74.85
C PHE A 365 -40.82 1.39 -75.30
N LYS A 366 -39.47 1.46 -75.38
CA LYS A 366 -38.68 2.67 -75.68
C LYS A 366 -39.05 3.48 -76.94
N HIS A 367 -39.87 2.90 -77.83
CA HIS A 367 -40.36 3.55 -79.04
C HIS A 367 -41.65 4.38 -78.82
N GLN A 368 -42.23 4.34 -77.62
CA GLN A 368 -43.37 5.18 -77.23
C GLN A 368 -42.88 6.37 -76.38
N GLU A 369 -43.27 7.59 -76.75
CA GLU A 369 -42.85 8.83 -76.06
C GLU A 369 -43.16 8.79 -74.54
N GLY A 370 -44.30 8.19 -74.16
CA GLY A 370 -44.69 8.00 -72.75
C GLY A 370 -43.79 7.05 -71.97
N ALA A 371 -43.21 6.03 -72.62
CA ALA A 371 -42.26 5.12 -71.99
C ALA A 371 -40.89 5.80 -71.74
N ARG A 372 -40.48 6.73 -72.60
CA ARG A 372 -39.25 7.52 -72.40
C ARG A 372 -39.36 8.41 -71.16
N LEU A 373 -40.48 9.12 -71.01
CA LEU A 373 -40.74 9.96 -69.84
C LEU A 373 -40.82 9.14 -68.55
N ALA A 374 -41.52 7.99 -68.57
CA ALA A 374 -41.60 7.11 -67.41
C ALA A 374 -40.23 6.55 -66.98
N ARG A 375 -39.38 6.19 -67.94
CA ARG A 375 -38.01 5.70 -67.68
C ARG A 375 -37.14 6.77 -67.03
N ASP A 376 -37.19 8.00 -67.56
CA ASP A 376 -36.38 9.11 -67.06
C ASP A 376 -36.82 9.50 -65.63
N HIS A 377 -38.13 9.45 -65.33
CA HIS A 377 -38.66 9.61 -63.97
C HIS A 377 -38.20 8.50 -62.99
N LEU A 378 -38.18 7.24 -63.42
CA LEU A 378 -37.72 6.12 -62.57
C LEU A 378 -36.22 6.21 -62.27
N TRP A 379 -35.41 6.61 -63.25
CA TRP A 379 -33.99 6.90 -63.02
C TRP A 379 -33.80 8.07 -62.07
N ALA A 380 -34.53 9.19 -62.25
CA ALA A 380 -34.46 10.34 -61.36
C ALA A 380 -34.79 9.96 -59.90
N ASN A 381 -35.84 9.16 -59.69
CA ASN A 381 -36.21 8.68 -58.36
C ASN A 381 -35.14 7.75 -57.75
N ARG A 382 -34.53 6.87 -58.56
CA ARG A 382 -33.45 5.98 -58.10
C ARG A 382 -32.21 6.79 -57.71
N TYR A 383 -31.82 7.75 -58.53
CA TYR A 383 -30.70 8.65 -58.25
C TYR A 383 -30.94 9.50 -56.99
N ALA A 384 -32.13 10.08 -56.84
CA ALA A 384 -32.49 10.84 -55.64
C ALA A 384 -32.39 10.00 -54.37
N MET A 385 -32.86 8.74 -54.41
CA MET A 385 -32.70 7.81 -53.28
C MET A 385 -31.23 7.50 -52.96
N TRP A 386 -30.40 7.26 -53.97
CA TRP A 386 -28.97 7.02 -53.80
C TRP A 386 -28.23 8.24 -53.25
N GLU A 387 -28.63 9.44 -53.66
CA GLU A 387 -28.08 10.69 -53.18
C GLU A 387 -28.43 10.93 -51.70
N GLU A 388 -29.68 10.74 -51.30
CA GLU A 388 -30.12 10.81 -49.90
C GLU A 388 -29.35 9.84 -48.99
N VAL A 389 -29.18 8.58 -49.41
CA VAL A 389 -28.38 7.59 -48.67
C VAL A 389 -26.91 8.01 -48.57
N SER A 390 -26.38 8.65 -49.61
CA SER A 390 -24.99 9.12 -49.66
C SER A 390 -24.78 10.40 -48.84
N ILE A 391 -25.79 11.26 -48.73
CA ILE A 391 -25.81 12.41 -47.82
C ILE A 391 -25.76 11.90 -46.39
N VAL A 392 -26.68 11.02 -45.99
CA VAL A 392 -26.75 10.46 -44.62
C VAL A 392 -25.45 9.73 -44.22
N LYS A 393 -24.79 9.03 -45.15
CA LYS A 393 -23.47 8.41 -44.90
C LYS A 393 -22.37 9.45 -44.66
N ARG A 394 -22.37 10.55 -45.42
CA ARG A 394 -21.38 11.63 -45.28
C ARG A 394 -21.56 12.40 -43.98
N THR A 395 -22.79 12.71 -43.56
CA THR A 395 -23.06 13.39 -42.29
C THR A 395 -22.60 12.57 -41.09
N ARG A 396 -22.81 11.25 -41.09
CA ARG A 396 -22.40 10.37 -39.98
C ARG A 396 -20.89 10.11 -39.90
N LEU A 397 -20.15 10.22 -41.02
CA LEU A 397 -18.69 10.09 -41.03
C LEU A 397 -18.01 11.42 -40.67
N GLY A 398 -18.63 12.57 -40.97
CA GLY A 398 -18.14 13.90 -40.59
C GLY A 398 -18.19 14.18 -39.08
N GLU A 399 -19.19 13.64 -38.37
CA GLU A 399 -19.30 13.77 -36.90
C GLU A 399 -18.24 12.95 -36.13
N SER A 400 -17.47 12.09 -36.79
CA SER A 400 -16.41 11.29 -36.14
C SER A 400 -14.99 11.91 -36.21
N THR A 401 -14.85 13.12 -36.74
CA THR A 401 -13.55 13.82 -36.87
C THR A 401 -13.40 15.12 -36.08
N GLU A 402 -14.41 15.56 -35.30
CA GLU A 402 -14.32 16.74 -34.42
C GLU A 402 -14.33 16.39 -32.92
N GLY A 403 -13.62 15.33 -32.55
CA GLY A 403 -13.44 14.92 -31.15
C GLY A 403 -12.11 14.25 -30.89
N VAL A 404 -11.02 15.02 -30.97
CA VAL A 404 -9.72 14.74 -30.30
C VAL A 404 -9.32 15.96 -29.50
#